data_AF-A0A090R8K5-F1
#
_entry.id   AF-A0A090R8K5-F1
#
_cell.length_a   1.000
_cell.length_b   1.000
_cell.length_c   1.000
_cell.angle_alpha   90.00
_cell.angle_beta   90.00
_cell.angle_gamma   90.00
#
_symmetry.space_group_name_H-M   'P 1'
#
loop_
_entity.id
_entity.type
_entity.pdbx_description
1 polymer ?
#
loop_
_entity_poly.entity_id
_entity_poly.type
_entity_poly.pdbx_seq_one_letter_code
_entity_poly.pdbx_strand_id
1 'polypeptide(L)'
;MESTHIGFPIETVLVFVCLSVGAILIDLYMHRDDKVIPLKSAIMWSIFWIVVAFAFAGFLYLHHGLEVASLFVTGYALEKVLSVDNLFVIMAIFTWFSVPDKYRHRILYWGIIGAIVFRGIFVAIGTSLLALGPWVEVVFA
;
A
#
# COMPACT_ATOMS: atom_id res chain seq x y z
N MET A 1 17.00 6.69 28.47
CA MET A 1 17.20 8.08 27.99
C MET A 1 17.99 7.98 26.69
N GLU A 2 17.30 7.89 25.56
CA GLU A 2 17.83 8.27 24.25
C GLU A 2 16.63 8.44 23.32
N SER A 3 16.04 9.63 23.42
CA SER A 3 15.08 10.12 22.45
C SER A 3 15.85 10.49 21.18
N THR A 4 16.04 9.51 20.30
CA THR A 4 16.50 9.77 18.93
C THR A 4 15.35 10.38 18.12
N HIS A 5 15.68 11.37 17.30
CA HIS A 5 14.84 12.38 16.63
C HIS A 5 13.85 11.83 15.56
N ILE A 6 13.56 10.54 15.59
CA ILE A 6 12.54 9.83 14.82
C ILE A 6 11.83 9.00 15.87
N GLY A 7 10.53 9.20 16.13
CA GLY A 7 9.79 8.64 17.28
C GLY A 7 9.73 7.11 17.43
N PHE A 8 10.59 6.34 16.75
CA PHE A 8 10.77 4.89 16.85
C PHE A 8 12.24 4.53 17.16
N PRO A 9 12.51 3.44 17.92
CA PRO A 9 13.86 2.89 18.11
C PRO A 9 14.55 2.63 16.76
N ILE A 10 15.85 2.93 16.67
CA ILE A 10 16.63 2.75 15.44
C ILE A 10 16.55 1.30 14.93
N GLU A 11 16.46 0.33 15.85
CA GLU A 11 16.36 -1.09 15.55
C GLU A 11 15.08 -1.43 14.78
N THR A 12 13.94 -0.83 15.13
CA THR A 12 12.66 -1.06 14.45
C THR A 12 12.66 -0.51 13.05
N VAL A 13 13.25 0.67 12.86
CA VAL A 13 13.40 1.28 11.54
C VAL A 13 14.30 0.42 10.67
N LEU A 14 15.38 -0.11 11.22
CA LEU A 14 16.32 -0.98 10.51
C LEU A 14 15.68 -2.31 10.13
N VAL A 15 14.93 -2.95 11.05
CA VAL A 15 14.16 -4.17 10.77
C VAL A 15 13.09 -3.92 9.72
N PHE A 16 12.35 -2.80 9.82
CA PHE A 16 11.34 -2.44 8.83
C PHE A 16 11.94 -2.19 7.44
N VAL A 17 13.05 -1.46 7.35
CA VAL A 17 13.74 -1.17 6.09
C VAL A 17 14.32 -2.46 5.51
N CYS A 18 14.99 -3.30 6.30
CA CYS A 18 15.50 -4.58 5.85
C CYS A 18 14.38 -5.50 5.35
N LEU A 19 13.25 -5.59 6.07
CA LEU A 19 12.11 -6.41 5.68
C LEU A 19 11.45 -5.85 4.41
N SER A 20 11.33 -4.53 4.29
CA SER A 20 10.76 -3.87 3.10
C SER A 20 11.65 -4.05 1.87
N VAL A 21 12.96 -3.86 2.01
CA VAL A 21 13.92 -4.09 0.93
C VAL A 21 13.95 -5.58 0.56
N GLY A 22 13.94 -6.48 1.54
CA GLY A 22 13.85 -7.92 1.31
C GLY A 22 12.57 -8.32 0.57
N ALA A 23 11.43 -7.75 0.96
CA ALA A 23 10.15 -7.96 0.29
C ALA A 23 10.20 -7.48 -1.18
N ILE A 24 10.75 -6.29 -1.43
CA ILE A 24 10.91 -5.75 -2.80
C ILE A 24 11.84 -6.62 -3.64
N LEU A 25 12.96 -7.10 -3.07
CA LEU A 25 13.89 -7.98 -3.76
C LEU A 25 13.24 -9.33 -4.10
N ILE A 26 12.45 -9.91 -3.20
CA ILE A 26 11.69 -11.14 -3.44
C ILE A 26 10.66 -10.90 -4.55
N ASP A 27 9.91 -9.80 -4.49
CA ASP A 27 8.89 -9.48 -5.49
C ASP A 27 9.49 -9.28 -6.89
N LEU A 28 10.59 -8.52 -6.99
CA LEU A 28 11.31 -8.25 -8.23
C LEU A 28 11.97 -9.52 -8.81
N TYR A 29 12.50 -10.39 -7.94
CA TYR A 29 13.14 -11.63 -8.36
C TYR A 29 12.12 -12.66 -8.85
N MET A 30 10.95 -12.74 -8.21
CA MET A 30 9.94 -13.76 -8.52
C MET A 30 9.04 -13.38 -9.69
N HIS A 31 8.84 -12.08 -9.97
CA HIS A 31 8.08 -11.60 -11.13
C HIS A 31 8.95 -11.32 -12.38
N ARG A 32 10.18 -11.85 -12.44
CA ARG A 32 11.06 -11.71 -13.62
C ARG A 32 10.56 -12.44 -14.86
N ASP A 33 9.67 -13.43 -14.71
CA ASP A 33 9.15 -14.22 -15.82
C ASP A 33 7.77 -13.71 -16.28
N ASP A 34 7.71 -13.31 -17.54
CA ASP A 34 6.57 -12.70 -18.25
C ASP A 34 5.47 -13.74 -18.57
N LYS A 35 4.97 -14.44 -17.54
CA LYS A 35 3.88 -15.41 -17.66
C LYS A 35 2.59 -14.78 -17.17
N VAL A 36 1.56 -14.82 -18.01
CA VAL A 36 0.17 -14.46 -17.65
C VAL A 36 -0.20 -15.14 -16.33
N ILE A 37 -0.28 -14.35 -15.26
CA ILE A 37 -0.57 -14.86 -13.91
C ILE A 37 -2.03 -15.31 -13.90
N PRO A 38 -2.33 -16.63 -13.79
CA PRO A 38 -3.70 -17.08 -13.70
C PRO A 38 -4.31 -16.58 -12.37
N LEU A 39 -5.62 -16.34 -12.35
CA LEU A 39 -6.34 -15.80 -11.19
C LEU A 39 -5.99 -16.55 -9.87
N LYS A 40 -5.81 -17.87 -9.94
CA LYS A 40 -5.40 -18.72 -8.81
C LYS A 40 -4.02 -18.33 -8.24
N SER A 41 -3.05 -18.03 -9.10
CA SER A 41 -1.73 -17.58 -8.68
C SER A 41 -1.78 -16.19 -8.08
N ALA A 42 -2.58 -15.27 -8.65
CA ALA A 42 -2.75 -13.92 -8.10
C ALA A 42 -3.35 -13.92 -6.68
N ILE A 43 -4.34 -14.78 -6.43
CA ILE A 43 -4.94 -14.97 -5.09
C ILE A 43 -3.90 -15.51 -4.11
N MET A 44 -3.12 -16.53 -4.51
CA MET A 44 -2.08 -17.11 -3.66
C MET A 44 -1.01 -16.08 -3.29
N TRP A 45 -0.60 -15.25 -4.25
CA TRP A 45 0.31 -14.12 -4.01
C TRP A 45 -0.28 -13.09 -3.06
N SER A 46 -1.55 -12.73 -3.21
CA SER A 46 -2.22 -11.81 -2.30
C SER A 46 -2.26 -12.36 -0.87
N ILE A 47 -2.54 -13.65 -0.69
CA ILE A 47 -2.55 -14.30 0.62
C ILE A 47 -1.15 -14.32 1.22
N PHE A 48 -0.13 -14.68 0.44
CA PHE A 48 1.27 -14.65 0.88
C PHE A 48 1.66 -13.29 1.44
N TRP A 49 1.36 -12.21 0.71
CA TRP A 49 1.65 -10.85 1.16
C TRP A 49 0.85 -10.42 2.39
N ILE A 50 -0.40 -10.86 2.54
CA ILE A 50 -1.18 -10.65 3.75
C ILE A 50 -0.52 -11.34 4.95
N VAL A 51 -0.09 -12.59 4.81
CA VAL A 51 0.58 -13.33 5.88
C VAL A 51 1.87 -12.63 6.31
N VAL A 52 2.68 -12.14 5.36
CA VAL A 52 3.89 -11.37 5.66
C VAL A 52 3.57 -10.07 6.42
N ALA A 53 2.52 -9.34 6.01
CA ALA A 53 2.08 -8.13 6.71
C ALA A 53 1.63 -8.43 8.15
N PHE A 54 0.86 -9.49 8.37
CA PHE A 54 0.43 -9.91 9.71
C PHE A 54 1.59 -10.45 10.56
N ALA A 55 2.58 -11.12 9.97
CA ALA A 55 3.80 -11.52 10.67
C ALA A 55 4.57 -10.30 11.18
N PHE A 56 4.68 -9.24 10.37
CA PHE A 56 5.28 -7.98 10.79
C PHE A 56 4.44 -7.26 11.86
N ALA A 57 3.11 -7.29 11.76
CA ALA A 57 2.23 -6.77 12.81
C ALA A 57 2.45 -7.50 14.16
N GLY A 58 2.65 -8.83 14.13
CA GLY A 58 3.02 -9.62 15.30
C GLY A 58 4.38 -9.24 15.89
N PHE A 59 5.37 -8.95 15.03
CA PHE A 59 6.66 -8.41 15.47
C PHE A 59 6.52 -7.05 16.16
N LEU A 60 5.72 -6.13 15.58
CA LEU A 60 5.41 -4.83 16.19
C LEU A 60 4.71 -4.98 17.54
N TYR A 61 3.79 -5.93 17.65
CA TYR A 61 3.08 -6.21 18.90
C TYR A 61 4.03 -6.56 20.06
N LEU A 62 5.00 -7.44 19.79
CA LEU A 62 5.97 -7.89 20.79
C LEU A 62 6.94 -6.78 21.21
N HIS A 63 7.29 -5.87 20.30
CA HIS A 63 8.37 -4.90 20.53
C HIS A 63 7.87 -3.49 20.90
N HIS A 64 6.69 -3.09 20.43
CA HIS A 64 6.14 -1.72 20.57
C HIS A 64 4.76 -1.70 21.24
N GLY A 65 4.22 -2.87 21.60
CA GLY A 65 2.93 -3.01 22.27
C GLY A 65 1.72 -2.99 21.33
N LEU A 66 0.54 -3.11 21.94
CA LEU A 66 -0.73 -3.26 21.24
C LEU A 66 -1.15 -2.03 20.44
N GLU A 67 -0.79 -0.83 20.93
CA GLU A 67 -1.19 0.44 20.32
C GLU A 67 -0.58 0.60 18.92
N VAL A 68 0.75 0.51 18.80
CA VAL A 68 1.45 0.60 17.51
C VAL A 68 1.06 -0.53 16.55
N ALA A 69 0.90 -1.76 17.04
CA ALA A 69 0.48 -2.89 16.22
C ALA A 69 -0.94 -2.68 15.66
N SER A 70 -1.87 -2.17 16.47
CA SER A 70 -3.24 -1.87 16.02
C SER A 70 -3.28 -0.72 15.01
N LEU A 71 -2.48 0.33 15.19
CA LEU A 71 -2.29 1.40 14.21
C LEU A 71 -1.78 0.87 12.87
N PHE A 72 -0.78 -0.02 12.90
CA PHE A 72 -0.25 -0.65 11.68
C PHE A 72 -1.30 -1.52 10.98
N VAL A 73 -2.00 -2.38 11.71
CA VAL A 73 -3.04 -3.25 11.13
C VAL A 73 -4.21 -2.42 10.57
N THR A 74 -4.60 -1.36 11.27
CA THR A 74 -5.66 -0.45 10.82
C THR A 74 -5.25 0.28 9.55
N GLY A 75 -4.04 0.83 9.51
CA GLY A 75 -3.49 1.47 8.30
C GLY A 75 -3.38 0.49 7.13
N TYR A 76 -2.88 -0.72 7.37
CA TYR A 76 -2.79 -1.77 6.35
C TYR A 76 -4.17 -2.16 5.80
N ALA A 77 -5.16 -2.34 6.68
CA ALA A 77 -6.53 -2.66 6.27
C ALA A 77 -7.15 -1.52 5.45
N LEU A 78 -6.96 -0.27 5.87
CA LEU A 78 -7.44 0.92 5.15
C LEU A 78 -6.83 0.98 3.75
N GLU A 79 -5.51 0.84 3.62
CA GLU A 79 -4.80 0.80 2.34
C GLU A 79 -5.30 -0.33 1.42
N LYS A 80 -5.57 -1.52 1.99
CA LYS A 80 -6.10 -2.66 1.23
C LYS A 80 -7.52 -2.41 0.73
N VAL A 81 -8.40 -1.84 1.55
CA VAL A 81 -9.77 -1.50 1.12
C VAL A 81 -9.76 -0.44 0.04
N LEU A 82 -8.94 0.61 0.21
CA LEU A 82 -8.82 1.70 -0.77
C LEU A 82 -8.24 1.21 -2.12
N SER A 83 -7.32 0.24 -2.08
CA SER A 83 -6.80 -0.41 -3.28
C SER A 83 -7.87 -1.22 -4.03
N VAL A 84 -8.77 -1.90 -3.31
CA VAL A 84 -9.87 -2.69 -3.91
C VAL A 84 -10.93 -1.78 -4.52
N ASP A 85 -11.26 -0.67 -3.84
CA ASP A 85 -12.21 0.34 -4.34
C ASP A 85 -11.77 0.91 -5.70
N ASN A 86 -10.51 1.32 -5.80
CA ASN A 86 -9.91 1.80 -7.05
C ASN A 86 -10.00 0.77 -8.19
N LEU A 87 -9.76 -0.51 -7.90
CA LEU A 87 -9.86 -1.59 -8.87
C LEU A 87 -11.30 -1.75 -9.39
N PHE A 88 -12.29 -1.59 -8.51
CA PHE A 88 -13.71 -1.68 -8.87
C PHE A 88 -14.13 -0.55 -9.80
N VAL A 89 -13.73 0.70 -9.49
CA VAL A 89 -13.99 1.87 -10.34
C VAL A 89 -13.43 1.65 -11.75
N ILE A 90 -12.17 1.17 -11.85
CA ILE A 90 -11.54 0.90 -13.14
C ILE A 90 -12.29 -0.20 -13.92
N MET A 91 -12.72 -1.28 -13.25
CA MET A 91 -13.49 -2.35 -13.90
C MET A 91 -14.89 -1.88 -14.36
N ALA A 92 -15.55 -1.02 -13.60
CA ALA A 92 -16.83 -0.44 -14.00
C ALA A 92 -16.69 0.41 -15.28
N ILE A 93 -15.63 1.22 -15.35
CA ILE A 93 -15.30 2.02 -16.55
C ILE A 93 -15.06 1.09 -17.75
N PHE A 94 -14.26 0.04 -17.61
CA PHE A 94 -14.01 -0.91 -18.72
C PHE A 94 -15.26 -1.62 -19.22
N THR A 95 -16.17 -1.93 -18.30
CA THR A 95 -17.45 -2.55 -18.64
C THR A 95 -18.35 -1.59 -19.41
N TRP A 96 -18.41 -0.32 -19.00
CA TRP A 96 -19.17 0.72 -19.70
C TRP A 96 -18.66 0.95 -21.13
N PHE A 97 -17.34 0.97 -21.31
CA PHE A 97 -16.69 1.14 -22.62
C PHE A 97 -16.55 -0.16 -23.43
N SER A 98 -17.03 -1.31 -22.92
CA SER A 98 -16.93 -2.63 -23.59
C SER A 98 -15.51 -2.97 -24.08
N VAL A 99 -14.51 -2.72 -23.23
CA VAL A 99 -13.09 -2.90 -23.59
C VAL A 99 -12.75 -4.39 -23.77
N PRO A 100 -12.18 -4.82 -24.92
CA PRO A 100 -11.79 -6.20 -25.14
C PRO A 100 -10.77 -6.70 -24.11
N ASP A 101 -10.92 -7.94 -23.62
CA ASP A 101 -10.11 -8.50 -22.52
C ASP A 101 -8.60 -8.50 -22.78
N LYS A 102 -8.20 -8.58 -24.05
CA LYS A 102 -6.79 -8.52 -24.47
C LYS A 102 -6.09 -7.21 -24.06
N TYR A 103 -6.82 -6.10 -23.97
CA TYR A 103 -6.28 -4.79 -23.60
C TYR A 103 -6.49 -4.43 -22.13
N ARG A 104 -7.35 -5.17 -21.42
CA ARG A 104 -7.72 -4.89 -20.03
C ARG A 104 -6.50 -4.82 -19.11
N HIS A 105 -5.55 -5.75 -19.24
CA HIS A 105 -4.36 -5.78 -18.39
C HIS A 105 -3.44 -4.56 -18.63
N ARG A 106 -3.22 -4.19 -19.90
CA ARG A 106 -2.37 -3.03 -20.26
C ARG A 106 -2.99 -1.73 -19.78
N ILE A 107 -4.28 -1.53 -20.01
CA ILE A 107 -4.98 -0.30 -19.62
C ILE A 107 -5.09 -0.23 -18.09
N LEU A 108 -5.35 -1.36 -17.41
CA LEU A 108 -5.33 -1.43 -15.95
C LEU A 108 -3.97 -1.01 -15.38
N TYR A 109 -2.88 -1.49 -15.96
CA TYR A 109 -1.52 -1.14 -15.51
C TYR A 109 -1.25 0.37 -15.64
N TRP A 110 -1.59 0.97 -16.79
CA TRP A 110 -1.48 2.43 -16.98
C TRP A 110 -2.40 3.22 -16.02
N GLY A 111 -3.60 2.72 -15.77
CA GLY A 111 -4.54 3.32 -14.80
C GLY A 111 -4.01 3.29 -13.38
N ILE A 112 -3.42 2.18 -12.94
CA ILE A 112 -2.80 2.03 -11.61
C ILE A 112 -1.62 3.00 -11.48
N ILE A 113 -0.74 3.08 -12.49
CA ILE A 113 0.39 4.03 -12.47
C ILE A 113 -0.13 5.47 -12.35
N GLY A 114 -1.12 5.85 -13.17
CA GLY A 114 -1.73 7.17 -13.11
C GLY A 114 -2.34 7.45 -11.73
N ALA A 115 -3.09 6.50 -11.17
CA ALA A 115 -3.70 6.63 -9.85
C ALA A 115 -2.66 6.82 -8.75
N ILE A 116 -1.54 6.08 -8.77
CA ILE A 116 -0.45 6.22 -7.80
C ILE A 116 0.20 7.60 -7.91
N VAL A 117 0.42 8.11 -9.13
CA VAL A 117 0.99 9.45 -9.36
C VAL A 117 0.05 10.54 -8.85
N PHE A 118 -1.23 10.51 -9.24
CA PHE A 118 -2.22 11.46 -8.75
C PHE A 118 -2.38 11.40 -7.24
N ARG A 119 -2.36 10.20 -6.66
CA ARG A 119 -2.37 10.01 -5.21
C ARG A 119 -1.17 10.70 -4.56
N GLY A 120 0.04 10.52 -5.08
CA GLY A 120 1.24 11.20 -4.57
C GLY A 120 1.12 12.72 -4.64
N ILE A 121 0.61 13.25 -5.76
CA ILE A 121 0.38 14.69 -5.93
C ILE A 121 -0.65 15.20 -4.91
N PHE A 122 -1.80 14.54 -4.79
CA PHE A 122 -2.83 14.96 -3.84
C PHE A 122 -2.38 14.86 -2.39
N VAL A 123 -1.58 13.87 -2.03
CA VAL A 123 -0.99 13.77 -0.68
C VAL A 123 0.00 14.91 -0.44
N ALA A 124 0.88 15.23 -1.39
CA ALA A 124 1.82 16.34 -1.26
C ALA A 124 1.11 17.71 -1.15
N ILE A 125 0.08 17.92 -1.96
CA ILE A 125 -0.75 19.13 -1.90
C ILE A 125 -1.52 19.17 -0.58
N GLY A 126 -2.19 18.09 -0.21
CA GLY A 126 -3.01 18.00 1.01
C GLY A 126 -2.19 18.24 2.27
N THR A 127 -1.01 17.64 2.39
CA THR A 127 -0.09 17.88 3.51
C THR A 127 0.41 19.33 3.56
N SER A 128 0.70 19.93 2.41
CA SER A 128 1.07 21.35 2.32
C SER A 128 -0.09 22.28 2.69
N LEU A 129 -1.32 21.90 2.36
CA LEU A 129 -2.54 22.64 2.69
C LEU A 129 -2.84 22.57 4.20
N LEU A 130 -2.70 21.40 4.82
CA LEU A 130 -2.86 21.25 6.27
C LEU A 130 -1.83 22.06 7.06
N ALA A 131 -0.65 22.35 6.47
CA ALA A 131 0.35 23.23 7.07
C ALA A 131 -0.03 24.72 7.07
N LEU A 132 -1.05 25.14 6.31
CA LEU A 132 -1.48 26.55 6.20
C LEU A 132 -2.39 27.00 7.35
N GLY A 133 -2.90 26.08 8.18
CA GLY A 133 -3.53 26.39 9.46
C GLY A 133 -4.76 25.56 9.81
N PRO A 134 -5.28 25.68 11.05
CA PRO A 134 -6.35 24.83 11.60
C PRO A 134 -7.68 24.91 10.85
N TRP A 135 -7.92 26.00 10.13
CA TRP A 135 -9.15 26.20 9.34
C TRP A 135 -9.25 25.23 8.15
N VAL A 136 -8.11 24.79 7.61
CA VAL A 136 -8.08 23.81 6.52
C VAL A 136 -8.45 22.42 7.05
N GLU A 137 -8.03 22.08 8.27
CA GLU A 137 -8.39 20.82 8.91
C GLU A 137 -9.91 20.68 9.07
N VAL A 138 -10.62 21.74 9.46
CA VAL A 138 -12.09 21.73 9.59
C VAL A 138 -12.83 21.57 8.26
N VAL A 139 -12.24 22.03 7.14
CA VAL A 139 -12.87 21.93 5.81
C VAL A 139 -12.66 20.55 5.17
N PHE A 140 -11.57 19.86 5.54
CA PHE A 140 -11.18 18.56 4.98
C PHE A 140 -11.43 17.36 5.90
N ALA A 141 -11.66 17.56 7.20
CA ALA A 141 -12.10 16.54 8.17
C ALA A 141 -13.59 16.22 8.03
#